data_AF-A0A932T7K3-F1
#
_entry.id   AF-A0A932T7K3-F1
#
_cell.length_a   1.000
_cell.length_b   1.000
_cell.length_c   1.000
_cell.angle_alpha   90.00
_cell.angle_beta   90.00
_cell.angle_gamma   90.00
#
_symmetry.space_group_name_H-M   'P 1'
#
loop_
_entity.id
_entity.type
_entity.pdbx_description
1 polymer ?
#
loop_
_entity_poly.entity_id
_entity_poly.type
_entity_poly.pdbx_seq_one_letter_code
_entity_poly.pdbx_strand_id
1 'polypeptide(L)'
;MFAALTALGSAPSFDDINNGAFVSGQIGSTGHDLMALAEKYGAAATFRPRMTVAELRASAAPVVLHASGAASRPGFNHWILFLGFDGNIIRVYDPPRQTYSMSAAELLNRWDGTGIVISRRKDDRRSGLWDLELSFAVTLVAAFALLVPSCRQLRRRPLAAMIMVSLSSALLWHSIVSYGFVGNRYELATVAARYRLSAMEVVTTEQMETVLGAQDVVIIDARHPDSYHKSHVPGAINIPVSVSHNMLREALGRIAPDNRVIVYCQSERCSWADVIARQFAEHGYKRVAIYRAGFNGWQARPPSTAQAAAP
;
A
#
# COMPACT_ATOMS: atom_id res chain seq x y z
N MET A 1 -18.36 8.66 -3.67
CA MET A 1 -19.59 9.14 -2.99
C MET A 1 -20.87 8.60 -3.63
N PHE A 2 -21.14 8.84 -4.93
CA PHE A 2 -22.31 8.28 -5.65
C PHE A 2 -22.59 6.81 -5.29
N ALA A 3 -21.62 5.93 -5.50
CA ALA A 3 -21.77 4.50 -5.23
C ALA A 3 -22.10 4.17 -3.75
N ALA A 4 -21.60 4.97 -2.81
CA ALA A 4 -21.88 4.77 -1.39
C ALA A 4 -23.31 5.20 -1.02
N LEU A 5 -23.80 6.30 -1.60
CA LEU A 5 -25.19 6.73 -1.45
C LEU A 5 -26.15 5.72 -2.10
N THR A 6 -25.82 5.22 -3.29
CA THR A 6 -26.55 4.13 -3.94
C THR A 6 -26.64 2.88 -3.07
N ALA A 7 -25.53 2.49 -2.43
CA ALA A 7 -25.52 1.35 -1.52
C ALA A 7 -26.43 1.52 -0.29
N LEU A 8 -26.69 2.78 0.14
CA LEU A 8 -27.62 3.07 1.23
C LEU A 8 -29.09 3.13 0.79
N GLY A 9 -29.36 3.06 -0.51
CA GLY A 9 -30.69 3.17 -1.11
C GLY A 9 -31.06 4.59 -1.57
N SER A 10 -30.11 5.54 -1.55
CA SER A 10 -30.31 6.87 -2.12
C SER A 10 -30.03 6.84 -3.63
N ALA A 11 -30.81 7.55 -4.44
CA ALA A 11 -30.63 7.64 -5.89
C ALA A 11 -30.21 9.05 -6.32
N PRO A 12 -28.95 9.46 -6.08
CA PRO A 12 -28.48 10.77 -6.52
C PRO A 12 -28.36 10.82 -8.05
N SER A 13 -28.67 11.95 -8.67
CA SER A 13 -28.38 12.16 -10.09
C SER A 13 -26.87 12.39 -10.28
N PHE A 14 -26.27 11.79 -11.31
CA PHE A 14 -24.86 11.98 -11.61
C PHE A 14 -24.54 13.44 -11.97
N ASP A 15 -25.45 14.10 -12.67
CA ASP A 15 -25.33 15.52 -13.05
C ASP A 15 -25.38 16.45 -11.84
N ASP A 16 -26.20 16.10 -10.83
CA ASP A 16 -26.32 16.88 -9.58
C ASP A 16 -25.07 16.77 -8.69
N ILE A 17 -24.32 15.67 -8.81
CA ILE A 17 -23.06 15.47 -8.09
C ILE A 17 -21.92 16.21 -8.78
N ASN A 18 -21.93 16.27 -10.11
CA ASN A 18 -20.86 16.85 -10.92
C ASN A 18 -21.06 18.35 -11.18
N ASN A 19 -22.17 18.92 -10.74
CA ASN A 19 -22.37 20.37 -10.71
C ASN A 19 -21.39 20.97 -9.68
N GLY A 20 -20.63 22.00 -10.06
CA GLY A 20 -19.43 22.50 -9.35
C GLY A 20 -19.62 22.95 -7.88
N ALA A 21 -20.84 22.86 -7.34
CA ALA A 21 -21.16 23.11 -5.94
C ALA A 21 -20.45 22.19 -4.93
N PHE A 22 -19.98 21.00 -5.35
CA PHE A 22 -19.29 20.02 -4.49
C PHE A 22 -17.84 19.76 -4.91
N VAL A 23 -17.22 20.71 -5.60
CA VAL A 23 -15.83 20.65 -6.05
C VAL A 23 -15.14 21.95 -5.66
N SER A 24 -14.78 22.08 -4.37
CA SER A 24 -14.14 23.30 -3.86
C SER A 24 -12.61 23.27 -3.91
N GLY A 25 -12.00 22.08 -4.06
CA GLY A 25 -10.55 21.91 -4.13
C GLY A 25 -9.99 22.09 -5.54
N GLN A 26 -8.73 22.55 -5.62
CA GLN A 26 -8.03 22.81 -6.90
C GLN A 26 -7.88 21.56 -7.80
N ILE A 27 -7.96 20.36 -7.23
CA ILE A 27 -7.73 19.08 -7.92
C ILE A 27 -8.98 18.17 -7.82
N GLY A 28 -10.06 18.61 -7.15
CA GLY A 28 -11.27 17.83 -6.97
C GLY A 28 -12.01 18.13 -5.66
N SER A 29 -13.03 17.32 -5.36
CA SER A 29 -13.82 17.43 -4.13
C SER A 29 -13.00 17.19 -2.88
N THR A 30 -13.15 18.07 -1.89
CA THR A 30 -12.59 17.90 -0.54
C THR A 30 -13.44 16.93 0.28
N GLY A 31 -12.91 16.47 1.42
CA GLY A 31 -13.69 15.65 2.35
C GLY A 31 -14.96 16.36 2.86
N HIS A 32 -14.90 17.69 3.02
CA HIS A 32 -16.06 18.50 3.40
C HIS A 32 -17.12 18.53 2.30
N ASP A 33 -16.70 18.66 1.03
CA ASP A 33 -17.64 18.63 -0.10
C ASP A 33 -18.38 17.29 -0.17
N LEU A 34 -17.66 16.19 0.07
CA LEU A 34 -18.22 14.85 0.08
C LEU A 34 -19.22 14.67 1.23
N MET A 35 -18.93 15.21 2.41
CA MET A 35 -19.86 15.19 3.54
C MET A 35 -21.12 16.01 3.28
N ALA A 36 -20.98 17.23 2.76
CA ALA A 36 -22.10 18.08 2.38
C ALA A 36 -22.97 17.43 1.31
N LEU A 37 -22.36 16.72 0.36
CA LEU A 37 -23.07 15.95 -0.65
C LEU A 37 -23.87 14.81 -0.03
N ALA A 38 -23.31 14.08 0.93
CA ALA A 38 -24.02 13.01 1.62
C ALA A 38 -25.23 13.55 2.41
N GLU A 39 -25.05 14.67 3.11
CA GLU A 39 -26.12 15.34 3.88
C GLU A 39 -27.25 15.81 2.96
N LYS A 40 -26.94 16.37 1.78
CA LYS A 40 -27.94 16.74 0.77
C LYS A 40 -28.84 15.56 0.37
N TYR A 41 -28.29 14.34 0.35
CA TYR A 41 -29.03 13.12 0.03
C TYR A 41 -29.55 12.35 1.25
N GLY A 42 -29.66 13.03 2.40
CA GLY A 42 -30.26 12.49 3.62
C GLY A 42 -29.42 11.42 4.32
N ALA A 43 -28.14 11.27 3.96
CA ALA A 43 -27.20 10.37 4.61
C ALA A 43 -26.35 11.13 5.62
N ALA A 44 -26.13 10.52 6.79
CA ALA A 44 -25.15 11.04 7.73
C ALA A 44 -23.74 10.62 7.27
N ALA A 45 -22.86 11.59 7.07
CA ALA A 45 -21.45 11.37 6.80
C ALA A 45 -20.61 11.80 8.00
N THR A 46 -19.67 10.97 8.41
CA THR A 46 -18.80 11.28 9.55
C THR A 46 -17.34 11.12 9.16
N PHE A 47 -16.59 12.22 9.30
CA PHE A 47 -15.16 12.24 9.08
C PHE A 47 -14.43 11.47 10.19
N ARG A 48 -13.51 10.60 9.78
CA ARG A 48 -12.65 9.77 10.65
C ARG A 48 -11.20 9.98 10.25
N PRO A 49 -10.47 10.88 10.93
CA PRO A 49 -9.03 10.98 10.77
C PRO A 49 -8.36 9.81 11.50
N ARG A 50 -7.26 9.29 10.93
CA ARG A 50 -6.43 8.22 11.54
C ARG A 50 -7.17 6.92 11.82
N MET A 51 -8.14 6.59 10.98
CA MET A 51 -8.83 5.31 11.03
C MET A 51 -7.84 4.17 10.80
N THR A 52 -8.03 3.06 11.49
CA THR A 52 -7.18 1.87 11.42
C THR A 52 -7.82 0.79 10.54
N VAL A 53 -7.02 -0.19 10.09
CA VAL A 53 -7.55 -1.37 9.36
C VAL A 53 -8.52 -2.17 10.24
N ALA A 54 -8.30 -2.21 11.56
CA ALA A 54 -9.19 -2.86 12.51
C ALA A 54 -10.57 -2.17 12.55
N GLU A 55 -10.58 -0.83 12.61
CA GLU A 55 -11.82 -0.05 12.53
C GLU A 55 -12.52 -0.20 11.18
N LEU A 56 -11.76 -0.29 10.08
CA LEU A 56 -12.34 -0.57 8.76
C LEU A 56 -13.03 -1.94 8.71
N ARG A 57 -12.40 -2.99 9.25
CA ARG A 57 -13.00 -4.33 9.26
C ARG A 57 -14.20 -4.43 10.20
N ALA A 58 -14.20 -3.68 11.28
CA ALA A 58 -15.34 -3.58 12.19
C ALA A 58 -16.49 -2.72 11.64
N SER A 59 -16.26 -1.95 10.58
CA SER A 59 -17.27 -1.06 10.01
C SER A 59 -18.33 -1.84 9.25
N ALA A 60 -19.58 -1.74 9.70
CA ALA A 60 -20.75 -2.28 9.00
C ALA A 60 -21.32 -1.30 7.96
N ALA A 61 -20.77 -0.08 7.89
CA ALA A 61 -21.24 0.99 7.01
C ALA A 61 -20.25 1.21 5.85
N PRO A 62 -20.71 1.69 4.68
CA PRO A 62 -19.82 2.09 3.59
C PRO A 62 -18.82 3.17 4.05
N VAL A 63 -17.54 2.98 3.69
CA VAL A 63 -16.48 3.95 4.02
C VAL A 63 -15.80 4.44 2.76
N VAL A 64 -15.78 5.75 2.56
CA VAL A 64 -15.01 6.38 1.48
C VAL A 64 -13.62 6.73 2.02
N LEU A 65 -12.58 6.21 1.38
CA LEU A 65 -11.18 6.34 1.80
C LEU A 65 -10.46 7.38 0.95
N HIS A 66 -9.62 8.18 1.59
CA HIS A 66 -8.72 9.10 0.92
C HIS A 66 -7.41 8.40 0.56
N ALA A 67 -7.20 8.14 -0.73
CA ALA A 67 -6.11 7.29 -1.19
C ALA A 67 -5.30 7.93 -2.31
N SER A 68 -4.16 7.34 -2.62
CA SER A 68 -3.39 7.62 -3.83
C SER A 68 -4.02 6.90 -5.03
N GLY A 69 -4.29 7.66 -6.09
CA GLY A 69 -4.91 7.15 -7.32
C GLY A 69 -4.07 6.12 -8.07
N ALA A 70 -2.76 6.05 -7.79
CA ALA A 70 -1.86 5.00 -8.26
C ALA A 70 -0.62 4.93 -7.35
N ALA A 71 0.04 3.77 -7.28
CA ALA A 71 1.33 3.60 -6.60
C ALA A 71 2.47 4.49 -7.16
N SER A 72 2.20 5.22 -8.26
CA SER A 72 3.17 5.94 -9.08
C SER A 72 3.01 7.46 -9.12
N ARG A 73 2.04 8.06 -8.39
CA ARG A 73 1.90 9.52 -8.25
C ARG A 73 1.92 9.94 -6.77
N PRO A 74 2.86 10.78 -6.33
CA PRO A 74 2.83 11.31 -4.97
C PRO A 74 1.65 12.31 -4.83
N GLY A 75 0.73 12.01 -3.92
CA GLY A 75 -0.43 12.84 -3.61
C GLY A 75 -1.65 11.99 -3.24
N PHE A 76 -2.14 12.13 -2.00
CA PHE A 76 -3.47 11.66 -1.62
C PHE A 76 -4.47 12.64 -2.21
N ASN A 77 -4.91 12.36 -3.44
CA ASN A 77 -5.78 13.24 -4.22
C ASN A 77 -6.99 12.46 -4.78
N HIS A 78 -7.25 11.25 -4.27
CA HIS A 78 -8.23 10.35 -4.86
C HIS A 78 -9.13 9.73 -3.79
N TRP A 79 -10.36 9.43 -4.16
CA TRP A 79 -11.36 8.87 -3.26
C TRP A 79 -11.82 7.50 -3.77
N ILE A 80 -11.59 6.47 -2.97
CA ILE A 80 -12.03 5.10 -3.25
C ILE A 80 -13.11 4.67 -2.26
N LEU A 81 -13.97 3.74 -2.63
CA LEU A 81 -15.00 3.19 -1.75
C LEU A 81 -14.57 1.81 -1.24
N PHE A 82 -14.48 1.67 0.07
CA PHE A 82 -14.31 0.37 0.72
C PHE A 82 -15.63 -0.41 0.69
N LEU A 83 -15.59 -1.63 0.19
CA LEU A 83 -16.76 -2.51 0.06
C LEU A 83 -16.80 -3.62 1.12
N GLY A 84 -15.73 -3.80 1.89
CA GLY A 84 -15.64 -4.84 2.91
C GLY A 84 -14.43 -5.75 2.77
N PHE A 85 -14.34 -6.70 3.70
CA PHE A 85 -13.37 -7.80 3.66
C PHE A 85 -14.03 -9.06 3.10
N ASP A 86 -13.29 -9.74 2.24
CA ASP A 86 -13.53 -11.13 1.84
C ASP A 86 -12.35 -11.97 2.38
N GLY A 87 -12.55 -12.55 3.56
CA GLY A 87 -11.45 -13.11 4.34
C GLY A 87 -10.39 -12.05 4.68
N ASN A 88 -9.18 -12.23 4.14
CA ASN A 88 -8.05 -11.31 4.35
C ASN A 88 -7.88 -10.26 3.23
N ILE A 89 -8.75 -10.29 2.22
CA ILE A 89 -8.66 -9.43 1.05
C ILE A 89 -9.68 -8.30 1.16
N ILE A 90 -9.24 -7.08 0.90
CA ILE A 90 -10.07 -5.89 0.89
C ILE A 90 -10.63 -5.69 -0.51
N ARG A 91 -11.95 -5.56 -0.63
CA ARG A 91 -12.60 -5.18 -1.88
C ARG A 91 -12.80 -3.66 -1.90
N VAL A 92 -12.33 -3.01 -2.95
CA VAL A 92 -12.50 -1.57 -3.17
C VAL A 92 -13.16 -1.30 -4.52
N TYR A 93 -13.95 -0.24 -4.56
CA TYR A 93 -14.44 0.36 -5.80
C TYR A 93 -13.70 1.68 -6.05
N ASP A 94 -13.06 1.75 -7.21
CA ASP A 94 -12.22 2.84 -7.67
C ASP A 94 -12.83 3.41 -8.97
N PRO A 95 -13.57 4.52 -8.88
CA PRO A 95 -14.19 5.15 -10.04
C PRO A 95 -13.16 5.59 -11.08
N PRO A 96 -13.48 5.56 -12.39
CA PRO A 96 -14.84 5.46 -12.91
C PRO A 96 -15.38 4.04 -13.11
N ARG A 97 -14.57 2.96 -13.16
CA ARG A 97 -15.10 1.62 -13.48
C ARG A 97 -14.39 0.43 -12.84
N GLN A 98 -13.39 0.62 -11.97
CA GLN A 98 -12.57 -0.51 -11.51
C GLN A 98 -12.95 -0.94 -10.09
N THR A 99 -13.56 -2.11 -9.96
CA THR A 99 -13.56 -2.84 -8.68
C THR A 99 -12.35 -3.74 -8.66
N TYR A 100 -11.55 -3.68 -7.60
CA TYR A 100 -10.42 -4.57 -7.43
C TYR A 100 -10.24 -4.95 -5.97
N SER A 101 -9.37 -5.92 -5.77
CA SER A 101 -9.09 -6.52 -4.49
C SER A 101 -7.63 -6.26 -4.15
N MET A 102 -7.37 -5.92 -2.89
CA MET A 102 -6.02 -5.63 -2.41
C MET A 102 -5.80 -6.21 -1.01
N SER A 103 -4.55 -6.39 -0.62
CA SER A 103 -4.24 -6.73 0.78
C SER A 103 -4.39 -5.50 1.68
N ALA A 104 -4.54 -5.72 2.99
CA ALA A 104 -4.49 -4.62 3.96
C ALA A 104 -3.16 -3.86 3.94
N ALA A 105 -2.04 -4.56 3.70
CA ALA A 105 -0.73 -3.94 3.54
C ALA A 105 -0.66 -3.03 2.31
N GLU A 106 -1.29 -3.44 1.21
CA GLU A 106 -1.39 -2.62 0.00
C GLU A 106 -2.25 -1.38 0.22
N LEU A 107 -3.37 -1.53 0.94
CA LEU A 107 -4.19 -0.39 1.33
C LEU A 107 -3.39 0.61 2.18
N LEU A 108 -2.68 0.14 3.20
CA LEU A 108 -1.85 0.98 4.08
C LEU A 108 -0.76 1.76 3.33
N ASN A 109 -0.35 1.29 2.16
CA ASN A 109 0.60 2.01 1.32
C ASN A 109 -0.03 3.11 0.45
N ARG A 110 -1.36 3.07 0.29
CA ARG A 110 -2.11 3.98 -0.57
C ARG A 110 -3.04 4.90 0.21
N TRP A 111 -3.32 4.59 1.47
CA TRP A 111 -4.28 5.27 2.32
C TRP A 111 -3.59 6.09 3.41
N ASP A 112 -4.06 7.31 3.64
CA ASP A 112 -3.51 8.21 4.68
C ASP A 112 -4.16 8.04 6.06
N GLY A 113 -5.05 7.05 6.21
CA GLY A 113 -5.85 6.85 7.41
C GLY A 113 -7.13 7.70 7.46
N THR A 114 -7.44 8.48 6.42
CA THR A 114 -8.67 9.29 6.37
C THR A 114 -9.82 8.48 5.77
N GLY A 115 -10.91 8.37 6.53
CA GLY A 115 -12.16 7.75 6.08
C GLY A 115 -13.37 8.65 6.31
N ILE A 116 -14.37 8.55 5.43
CA ILE A 116 -15.69 9.13 5.61
C ILE A 116 -16.68 7.97 5.70
N VAL A 117 -17.20 7.75 6.90
CA VAL A 117 -18.23 6.71 7.15
C VAL A 117 -19.57 7.28 6.75
N ILE A 118 -20.30 6.58 5.89
CA ILE A 118 -21.60 7.03 5.37
C ILE A 118 -22.68 6.09 5.90
N SER A 119 -23.71 6.66 6.50
CA SER A 119 -24.72 5.93 7.26
C SER A 119 -26.10 6.55 7.11
N ARG A 120 -27.16 5.76 7.35
CA ARG A 120 -28.55 6.27 7.32
C ARG A 120 -28.89 7.18 8.51
N ARG A 121 -28.17 7.04 9.63
CA ARG A 121 -28.30 7.85 10.85
C ARG A 121 -26.91 8.13 11.37
N LYS A 122 -26.71 9.29 12.01
CA LYS A 122 -25.42 9.69 12.57
C LYS A 122 -24.89 8.58 13.49
N ASP A 123 -23.82 7.93 13.06
CA ASP A 123 -23.23 6.80 13.76
C ASP A 123 -22.34 7.30 14.90
N ASP A 124 -22.91 7.28 16.11
CA ASP A 124 -22.24 7.69 17.34
C ASP A 124 -21.49 6.52 18.02
N ARG A 125 -21.33 5.37 17.34
CA ARG A 125 -20.62 4.17 17.82
C ARG A 125 -19.09 4.35 17.91
N ARG A 126 -18.63 5.47 18.47
CA ARG A 126 -17.28 5.61 19.03
C ARG A 126 -17.06 4.65 20.22
N SER A 127 -18.11 4.06 20.81
CA SER A 127 -18.03 3.34 22.10
C SER A 127 -17.45 1.92 22.04
N GLY A 128 -17.70 1.14 20.98
CA GLY A 128 -17.42 -0.31 21.03
C GLY A 128 -15.94 -0.72 21.17
N LEU A 129 -15.01 0.07 20.63
CA LEU A 129 -13.56 -0.19 20.74
C LEU A 129 -12.97 0.36 22.04
N TRP A 130 -13.47 1.50 22.53
CA TRP A 130 -13.11 2.00 23.86
C TRP A 130 -13.61 1.08 24.97
N ASP A 131 -14.79 0.47 24.83
CA ASP A 131 -15.31 -0.51 25.79
C ASP A 131 -14.42 -1.75 25.87
N LEU A 132 -13.80 -2.17 24.75
CA LEU A 132 -12.84 -3.27 24.71
C LEU A 132 -11.47 -2.90 25.31
N GLU A 133 -10.95 -1.70 25.02
CA GLU A 133 -9.69 -1.22 25.61
C GLU A 133 -9.81 -0.96 27.11
N LEU A 134 -10.93 -0.40 27.56
CA LEU A 134 -11.21 -0.19 28.99
C LEU A 134 -11.36 -1.53 29.70
N SER A 135 -12.06 -2.51 29.10
CA SER A 135 -12.18 -3.87 29.65
C SER A 135 -10.83 -4.57 29.76
N PHE A 136 -9.93 -4.37 28.79
CA PHE A 136 -8.57 -4.91 28.82
C PHE A 136 -7.72 -4.28 29.92
N ALA A 137 -7.76 -2.95 30.07
CA ALA A 137 -7.07 -2.23 31.13
C ALA A 137 -7.55 -2.67 32.53
N VAL A 138 -8.88 -2.83 32.72
CA VAL A 138 -9.45 -3.31 33.98
C VAL A 138 -9.02 -4.76 34.26
N THR A 139 -9.01 -5.63 33.26
CA THR A 139 -8.56 -7.03 33.41
C THR A 139 -7.08 -7.11 33.80
N LEU A 140 -6.23 -6.28 33.19
CA LEU A 140 -4.81 -6.15 33.52
C LEU A 140 -4.57 -5.71 34.97
N VAL A 141 -5.30 -4.67 35.42
CA VAL A 141 -5.21 -4.16 36.78
C VAL A 141 -5.71 -5.20 37.80
N ALA A 142 -6.80 -5.91 37.49
CA ALA A 142 -7.34 -6.97 38.36
C ALA A 142 -6.38 -8.17 38.46
N ALA A 143 -5.81 -8.64 37.34
CA ALA A 143 -4.84 -9.72 37.33
C ALA A 143 -3.59 -9.35 38.13
N PHE A 144 -3.11 -8.11 38.01
CA PHE A 144 -1.98 -7.60 38.78
C PHE A 144 -2.28 -7.57 40.29
N ALA A 145 -3.46 -7.06 40.67
CA ALA A 145 -3.90 -6.97 42.06
C ALA A 145 -4.03 -8.35 42.73
N LEU A 146 -4.36 -9.41 41.98
CA LEU A 146 -4.55 -10.77 42.50
C LEU A 146 -3.25 -11.60 42.54
N LEU A 147 -2.38 -11.44 41.53
CA LEU A 147 -1.17 -12.28 41.38
C LEU A 147 0.01 -11.81 42.26
N VAL A 148 0.18 -10.49 42.42
CA VAL A 148 1.34 -9.94 43.13
C VAL A 148 1.34 -10.23 44.64
N PRO A 149 0.22 -10.14 45.37
CA PRO A 149 0.18 -10.48 46.80
C PRO A 149 0.41 -11.98 47.07
N SER A 150 -0.04 -12.83 46.14
CA SER A 150 -0.05 -14.29 46.27
C SER A 150 1.31 -14.94 46.00
N CYS A 151 2.24 -14.21 45.35
CA CYS A 151 3.51 -14.78 44.88
C CYS A 151 4.73 -14.10 45.54
N ARG A 152 5.28 -14.75 46.58
CA ARG A 152 6.44 -14.26 47.37
C ARG A 152 7.66 -13.84 46.53
N GLN A 153 7.90 -14.49 45.39
CA GLN A 153 9.02 -14.16 44.48
C GLN A 153 8.78 -12.85 43.70
N LEU A 154 7.55 -12.58 43.25
CA LEU A 154 7.19 -11.36 42.51
C LEU A 154 7.27 -10.12 43.42
N ARG A 155 7.00 -10.29 44.72
CA ARG A 155 7.15 -9.22 45.74
C ARG A 155 8.60 -8.75 45.94
N ARG A 156 9.61 -9.58 45.63
CA ARG A 156 11.04 -9.19 45.72
C ARG A 156 11.53 -8.40 44.50
N ARG A 157 10.83 -8.46 43.37
CA ARG A 157 11.20 -7.79 42.11
C ARG A 157 9.94 -7.24 41.41
N PRO A 158 9.30 -6.20 41.98
CA PRO A 158 8.00 -5.70 41.50
C PRO A 158 8.06 -5.18 40.06
N LEU A 159 9.18 -4.59 39.62
CA LEU A 159 9.34 -4.11 38.25
C LEU A 159 9.36 -5.27 37.23
N ALA A 160 10.09 -6.35 37.53
CA ALA A 160 10.14 -7.53 36.65
C ALA A 160 8.78 -8.26 36.62
N ALA A 161 8.07 -8.29 37.75
CA ALA A 161 6.70 -8.77 37.85
C ALA A 161 5.76 -7.99 36.92
N MET A 162 5.82 -6.66 36.98
CA MET A 162 5.02 -5.78 36.12
C MET A 162 5.32 -6.03 34.65
N ILE A 163 6.59 -6.09 34.25
CA ILE A 163 6.97 -6.34 32.86
C ILE A 163 6.43 -7.69 32.37
N MET A 164 6.58 -8.77 33.15
CA MET A 164 6.10 -10.10 32.74
C MET A 164 4.57 -10.16 32.61
N VAL A 165 3.82 -9.57 33.55
CA VAL A 165 2.35 -9.54 33.49
C VAL A 165 1.87 -8.72 32.30
N SER A 166 2.48 -7.56 32.06
CA SER A 166 2.16 -6.71 30.91
C SER A 166 2.46 -7.40 29.58
N LEU A 167 3.64 -8.01 29.43
CA LEU A 167 4.01 -8.74 28.21
C LEU A 167 3.10 -9.96 27.95
N SER A 168 2.77 -10.73 28.99
CA SER A 168 1.91 -11.91 28.87
C SER A 168 0.49 -11.53 28.50
N SER A 169 -0.05 -10.45 29.09
CA SER A 169 -1.39 -9.96 28.79
C SER A 169 -1.46 -9.36 27.39
N ALA A 170 -0.44 -8.61 26.97
CA ALA A 170 -0.34 -8.11 25.60
C ALA A 170 -0.26 -9.26 24.58
N LEU A 171 0.53 -10.30 24.88
CA LEU A 171 0.64 -11.48 24.02
C LEU A 171 -0.70 -12.23 23.92
N LEU A 172 -1.40 -12.40 25.05
CA LEU A 172 -2.72 -13.04 25.09
C LEU A 172 -3.75 -12.22 24.30
N TRP A 173 -3.78 -10.90 24.48
CA TRP A 173 -4.65 -9.99 23.72
C TRP A 173 -4.41 -10.11 22.21
N HIS A 174 -3.15 -10.04 21.79
CA HIS A 174 -2.76 -10.18 20.39
C HIS A 174 -2.96 -11.60 19.82
N SER A 175 -3.20 -12.60 20.68
CA SER A 175 -3.53 -13.97 20.27
C SER A 175 -5.03 -14.21 20.13
N ILE A 176 -5.86 -13.47 20.86
CA ILE A 176 -7.32 -13.63 20.88
C ILE A 176 -8.01 -12.73 19.84
N VAL A 177 -7.50 -11.51 19.64
CA VAL A 177 -8.12 -10.56 18.69
C VAL A 177 -7.76 -10.96 17.26
N SER A 178 -8.76 -11.08 16.38
CA SER A 178 -8.61 -11.47 14.96
C SER A 178 -7.75 -10.51 14.10
N TYR A 179 -7.32 -9.40 14.69
CA TYR A 179 -6.43 -8.37 14.13
C TYR A 179 -5.07 -8.32 14.82
N GLY A 180 -4.87 -9.14 15.85
CA GLY A 180 -3.65 -9.20 16.63
C GLY A 180 -2.49 -9.81 15.86
N PHE A 181 -1.28 -9.52 16.33
CA PHE A 181 -0.01 -9.89 15.67
C PHE A 181 0.10 -11.38 15.32
N VAL A 182 -0.50 -12.27 16.14
CA VAL A 182 -0.43 -13.73 15.94
C VAL A 182 -1.47 -14.23 14.94
N GLY A 183 -2.62 -13.56 14.83
CA GLY A 183 -3.71 -13.89 13.90
C GLY A 183 -3.45 -13.41 12.48
N ASN A 184 -2.65 -12.36 12.29
CA ASN A 184 -2.42 -11.72 11.00
C ASN A 184 -1.16 -12.22 10.28
N ARG A 185 -1.07 -13.54 10.08
CA ARG A 185 0.08 -14.22 9.45
C ARG A 185 0.35 -13.74 8.02
N TYR A 186 -0.68 -13.25 7.33
CA TYR A 186 -0.57 -12.68 5.98
C TYR A 186 0.06 -11.29 5.97
N GLU A 187 -0.33 -10.39 6.89
CA GLU A 187 0.28 -9.05 6.93
C GLU A 187 1.74 -9.09 7.35
N LEU A 188 2.11 -9.97 8.29
CA LEU A 188 3.51 -10.25 8.64
C LEU A 188 4.32 -10.76 7.45
N ALA A 189 3.75 -11.64 6.62
CA ALA A 189 4.41 -12.10 5.40
C ALA A 189 4.58 -10.96 4.38
N THR A 190 3.61 -10.05 4.23
CA THR A 190 3.75 -8.87 3.35
C THR A 190 4.67 -7.79 3.92
N VAL A 191 4.72 -7.58 5.24
CA VAL A 191 5.67 -6.65 5.87
C VAL A 191 7.09 -7.24 5.83
N ALA A 192 7.25 -8.54 6.05
CA ALA A 192 8.53 -9.24 5.89
C ALA A 192 8.96 -9.29 4.41
N ALA A 193 8.03 -9.50 3.47
CA ALA A 193 8.28 -9.35 2.04
C ALA A 193 8.65 -7.90 1.71
N ARG A 194 7.98 -6.91 2.31
CA ARG A 194 8.32 -5.49 2.15
C ARG A 194 9.72 -5.18 2.68
N TYR A 195 10.12 -5.69 3.84
CA TYR A 195 11.50 -5.54 4.35
C TYR A 195 12.53 -6.23 3.44
N ARG A 196 12.18 -7.35 2.79
CA ARG A 196 13.00 -7.95 1.73
C ARG A 196 13.03 -7.12 0.43
N LEU A 197 11.96 -6.38 0.11
CA LEU A 197 11.80 -5.60 -1.13
C LEU A 197 12.29 -4.14 -0.99
N SER A 198 12.41 -3.60 0.22
CA SER A 198 13.00 -2.29 0.51
C SER A 198 14.52 -2.24 0.24
N ALA A 199 15.15 -3.40 0.02
CA ALA A 199 16.59 -3.55 -0.20
C ALA A 199 16.90 -4.08 -1.60
N MET A 200 16.09 -3.75 -2.61
CA MET A 200 16.52 -3.98 -4.00
C MET A 200 17.78 -3.16 -4.24
N GLU A 201 18.80 -3.83 -4.74
CA GLU A 201 20.08 -3.21 -5.05
C GLU A 201 19.87 -2.05 -6.02
N VAL A 202 20.47 -0.89 -5.72
CA VAL A 202 20.51 0.23 -6.66
C VAL A 202 21.84 0.17 -7.39
N VAL A 203 21.75 0.04 -8.71
CA VAL A 203 22.91 0.00 -9.61
C VAL A 203 23.28 1.44 -10.00
N THR A 204 24.57 1.77 -9.94
CA THR A 204 25.09 3.08 -10.41
C THR A 204 25.31 3.08 -11.92
N THR A 205 25.56 4.24 -12.51
CA THR A 205 25.84 4.33 -13.95
C THR A 205 27.11 3.57 -14.34
N GLU A 206 28.16 3.66 -13.51
CA GLU A 206 29.41 2.91 -13.77
C GLU A 206 29.17 1.39 -13.69
N GLN A 207 28.40 0.94 -12.71
CA GLN A 207 28.02 -0.47 -12.60
C GLN A 207 27.13 -0.92 -13.76
N MET A 208 26.27 -0.04 -14.29
CA MET A 208 25.45 -0.32 -15.47
C MET A 208 26.33 -0.53 -16.71
N GLU A 209 27.41 0.25 -16.85
CA GLU A 209 28.38 0.09 -17.94
C GLU A 209 29.17 -1.21 -17.85
N THR A 210 29.61 -1.63 -16.66
CA THR A 210 30.40 -2.85 -16.50
C THR A 210 29.63 -4.13 -16.78
N VAL A 211 28.31 -4.10 -16.63
CA VAL A 211 27.43 -5.27 -16.86
C VAL A 211 26.81 -5.29 -18.26
N LEU A 212 27.07 -4.29 -19.10
CA LEU A 212 26.58 -4.28 -20.47
C LEU A 212 27.10 -5.49 -21.25
N GLY A 213 26.18 -6.24 -21.87
CA GLY A 213 26.53 -7.41 -22.69
C GLY A 213 26.94 -8.66 -21.90
N ALA A 214 26.89 -8.63 -20.56
CA ALA A 214 27.10 -9.83 -19.75
C ALA A 214 25.98 -10.85 -20.00
N GLN A 215 26.35 -12.12 -20.20
CA GLN A 215 25.40 -13.18 -20.58
C GLN A 215 24.38 -13.53 -19.48
N ASP A 216 24.73 -13.29 -18.21
CA ASP A 216 23.86 -13.54 -17.06
C ASP A 216 23.06 -12.30 -16.61
N VAL A 217 23.10 -11.21 -17.38
CA VAL A 217 22.44 -9.94 -17.04
C VAL A 217 21.39 -9.60 -18.08
N VAL A 218 20.18 -9.29 -17.62
CA VAL A 218 19.08 -8.81 -18.46
C VAL A 218 18.69 -7.41 -18.03
N ILE A 219 18.74 -6.48 -18.97
CA ILE A 219 18.43 -5.08 -18.76
C ILE A 219 17.01 -4.83 -19.27
N ILE A 220 16.15 -4.28 -18.42
CA ILE A 220 14.74 -4.05 -18.73
C ILE A 220 14.45 -2.55 -18.74
N ASP A 221 13.91 -2.07 -19.86
CA ASP A 221 13.35 -0.73 -19.99
C ASP A 221 11.86 -0.75 -19.66
N ALA A 222 11.48 -0.13 -18.52
CA ALA A 222 10.10 -0.06 -18.06
C ALA A 222 9.27 1.08 -18.70
N ARG A 223 9.85 1.86 -19.62
CA ARG A 223 9.19 2.98 -20.29
C ARG A 223 8.21 2.50 -21.37
N HIS A 224 7.40 3.43 -21.88
CA HIS A 224 6.54 3.18 -23.03
C HIS A 224 7.36 2.79 -24.27
N PRO A 225 6.79 1.95 -25.17
CA PRO A 225 7.46 1.50 -26.39
C PRO A 225 8.00 2.66 -27.24
N ASP A 226 7.25 3.75 -27.39
CA ASP A 226 7.68 4.91 -28.15
C ASP A 226 8.96 5.55 -27.63
N SER A 227 9.14 5.59 -26.30
CA SER A 227 10.37 6.11 -25.68
C SER A 227 11.54 5.16 -25.90
N TYR A 228 11.29 3.85 -25.78
CA TYR A 228 12.29 2.80 -26.03
C TYR A 228 12.76 2.81 -27.49
N HIS A 229 11.84 2.87 -28.45
CA HIS A 229 12.15 2.87 -29.88
C HIS A 229 12.94 4.11 -30.32
N LYS A 230 12.71 5.27 -29.67
CA LYS A 230 13.52 6.47 -29.94
C LYS A 230 14.98 6.27 -29.54
N SER A 231 15.21 5.76 -28.33
CA SER A 231 16.54 5.41 -27.82
C SER A 231 16.42 4.69 -26.48
N HIS A 232 17.32 3.77 -26.19
CA HIS A 232 17.34 2.95 -24.97
C HIS A 232 18.78 2.54 -24.61
N VAL A 233 18.96 1.98 -23.42
CA VAL A 233 20.25 1.38 -23.02
C VAL A 233 20.55 0.20 -23.95
N PRO A 234 21.75 0.10 -24.56
CA PRO A 234 22.07 -0.99 -25.48
C PRO A 234 21.81 -2.37 -24.88
N GLY A 235 21.15 -3.25 -25.66
CA GLY A 235 20.80 -4.60 -25.21
C GLY A 235 19.61 -4.69 -24.26
N ALA A 236 18.98 -3.57 -23.89
CA ALA A 236 17.79 -3.60 -23.07
C ALA A 236 16.57 -4.16 -23.82
N ILE A 237 15.73 -4.92 -23.12
CA ILE A 237 14.42 -5.35 -23.60
C ILE A 237 13.33 -4.43 -23.02
N ASN A 238 12.32 -4.11 -23.82
CA ASN A 238 11.23 -3.26 -23.35
C ASN A 238 10.12 -4.10 -22.68
N ILE A 239 9.86 -3.81 -21.41
CA ILE A 239 8.71 -4.34 -20.66
C ILE A 239 8.02 -3.14 -19.99
N PRO A 240 7.12 -2.46 -20.70
CA PRO A 240 6.44 -1.28 -20.17
C PRO A 240 5.63 -1.58 -18.92
N VAL A 241 5.50 -0.62 -18.01
CA VAL A 241 4.61 -0.78 -16.83
C VAL A 241 3.15 -1.07 -17.20
N SER A 242 2.71 -0.63 -18.38
CA SER A 242 1.36 -0.85 -18.92
C SER A 242 1.19 -2.20 -19.63
N VAL A 243 2.19 -3.09 -19.56
CA VAL A 243 2.16 -4.42 -20.17
C VAL A 243 0.99 -5.25 -19.60
N SER A 244 0.32 -6.03 -20.45
CA SER A 244 -0.73 -6.95 -20.01
C SER A 244 -0.13 -8.09 -19.20
N HIS A 245 -0.96 -8.72 -18.34
CA HIS A 245 -0.54 -9.88 -17.54
C HIS A 245 0.05 -11.03 -18.39
N ASN A 246 -0.50 -11.26 -19.59
CA ASN A 246 -0.02 -12.32 -20.46
C ASN A 246 1.38 -12.00 -21.02
N MET A 247 1.61 -10.76 -21.45
CA MET A 247 2.92 -10.33 -21.95
C MET A 247 3.97 -10.30 -20.83
N LEU A 248 3.59 -9.94 -19.60
CA LEU A 248 4.49 -10.03 -18.44
C LEU A 248 4.88 -11.48 -18.15
N ARG A 249 3.91 -12.41 -18.16
CA ARG A 249 4.16 -13.84 -17.96
C ARG A 249 5.08 -14.41 -19.05
N GLU A 250 4.89 -13.99 -20.29
CA GLU A 250 5.74 -14.37 -21.40
C GLU A 250 7.17 -13.88 -21.21
N ALA A 251 7.36 -12.62 -20.80
CA ALA A 251 8.68 -12.08 -20.48
C ALA A 251 9.35 -12.85 -19.33
N LEU A 252 8.61 -13.15 -18.26
CA LEU A 252 9.08 -13.96 -17.13
C LEU A 252 9.46 -15.40 -17.52
N GLY A 253 8.85 -15.95 -18.58
CA GLY A 253 9.18 -17.28 -19.09
C GLY A 253 10.39 -17.31 -20.03
N ARG A 254 10.77 -16.17 -20.60
CA ARG A 254 11.92 -16.05 -21.51
C ARG A 254 13.25 -15.79 -20.80
N ILE A 255 13.19 -15.27 -19.58
CA ILE A 255 14.38 -14.95 -18.78
C ILE A 255 14.57 -16.05 -17.76
N ALA A 256 15.80 -16.55 -17.61
CA ALA A 256 16.09 -17.56 -16.58
C ALA A 256 16.03 -16.91 -15.18
N PRO A 257 15.41 -17.53 -14.17
CA PRO A 257 15.28 -16.97 -12.82
C PRO A 257 16.61 -16.65 -12.10
N ASP A 258 17.71 -17.28 -12.52
CA ASP A 258 19.06 -17.06 -11.99
C ASP A 258 19.80 -15.89 -12.63
N ASN A 259 19.28 -15.36 -13.75
CA ASN A 259 19.84 -14.17 -14.38
C ASN A 259 19.63 -12.96 -13.46
N ARG A 260 20.61 -12.06 -13.47
CA ARG A 260 20.49 -10.75 -12.84
C ARG A 260 19.61 -9.86 -13.69
N VAL A 261 18.52 -9.37 -13.11
CA VAL A 261 17.58 -8.47 -13.77
C VAL A 261 17.80 -7.06 -13.28
N ILE A 262 18.14 -6.14 -14.19
CA ILE A 262 18.32 -4.73 -13.89
C ILE A 262 17.25 -3.93 -14.60
N VAL A 263 16.40 -3.24 -13.85
CA VAL A 263 15.27 -2.48 -14.40
C VAL A 263 15.53 -0.98 -14.31
N TYR A 264 15.20 -0.23 -15.36
CA TYR A 264 15.27 1.23 -15.37
C TYR A 264 14.00 1.87 -15.93
N CYS A 265 13.80 3.15 -15.61
CA CYS A 265 12.76 4.00 -16.19
C CYS A 265 13.39 5.29 -16.74
N GLN A 266 12.60 6.30 -17.08
CA GLN A 266 13.05 7.57 -17.65
C GLN A 266 14.05 8.31 -16.74
N SER A 267 13.80 8.38 -15.43
CA SER A 267 14.58 9.18 -14.49
C SER A 267 14.42 8.68 -13.06
N GLU A 268 15.22 9.23 -12.13
CA GLU A 268 15.22 8.89 -10.70
C GLU A 268 13.87 8.97 -10.01
N ARG A 269 13.01 9.90 -10.44
CA ARG A 269 11.67 10.10 -9.87
C ARG A 269 10.61 9.18 -10.49
N CYS A 270 10.95 8.44 -11.53
CA CYS A 270 10.02 7.50 -12.14
C CYS A 270 9.97 6.19 -11.34
N SER A 271 8.75 5.78 -10.95
CA SER A 271 8.49 4.58 -10.14
C SER A 271 8.18 3.32 -10.94
N TRP A 272 8.15 3.38 -12.28
CA TRP A 272 7.80 2.24 -13.12
C TRP A 272 8.82 1.11 -13.04
N ALA A 273 10.11 1.46 -12.88
CA ALA A 273 11.16 0.47 -12.66
C ALA A 273 10.89 -0.34 -11.38
N ASP A 274 10.45 0.31 -10.30
CA ASP A 274 10.11 -0.37 -9.03
C ASP A 274 8.91 -1.31 -9.18
N VAL A 275 7.95 -0.99 -10.03
CA VAL A 275 6.79 -1.86 -10.29
C VAL A 275 7.23 -3.12 -11.01
N ILE A 276 7.97 -2.99 -12.11
CA ILE A 276 8.45 -4.15 -12.88
C ILE A 276 9.44 -4.98 -12.07
N ALA A 277 10.40 -4.35 -11.37
CA ALA A 277 11.35 -5.06 -10.52
C ALA A 277 10.64 -5.90 -9.43
N ARG A 278 9.59 -5.35 -8.81
CA ARG A 278 8.74 -6.09 -7.86
C ARG A 278 8.08 -7.30 -8.50
N GLN A 279 7.53 -7.16 -9.70
CA GLN A 279 6.92 -8.29 -10.41
C GLN A 279 7.92 -9.43 -10.63
N PHE A 280 9.16 -9.13 -11.01
CA PHE A 280 10.21 -10.15 -11.13
C PHE A 280 10.53 -10.81 -9.79
N ALA A 281 10.72 -10.02 -8.73
CA ALA A 281 11.03 -10.56 -7.40
C ALA A 281 9.90 -11.46 -6.84
N GLU A 282 8.63 -11.06 -7.03
CA GLU A 282 7.45 -11.84 -6.64
C GLU A 282 7.34 -13.18 -7.39
N HIS A 283 7.90 -13.26 -8.60
CA HIS A 283 7.95 -14.46 -9.42
C HIS A 283 9.24 -15.28 -9.25
N GLY A 284 9.97 -15.06 -8.15
CA GLY A 284 11.08 -15.93 -7.72
C GLY A 284 12.46 -15.54 -8.24
N TYR A 285 12.60 -14.42 -8.95
CA TYR A 285 13.92 -13.89 -9.35
C TYR A 285 14.66 -13.34 -8.13
N LYS A 286 15.84 -13.89 -7.86
CA LYS A 286 16.60 -13.56 -6.63
C LYS A 286 17.56 -12.39 -6.80
N ARG A 287 17.99 -12.09 -8.03
CA ARG A 287 18.98 -11.06 -8.37
C ARG A 287 18.32 -9.90 -9.12
N VAL A 288 17.45 -9.16 -8.45
CA VAL A 288 16.75 -8.00 -9.06
C VAL A 288 17.32 -6.70 -8.53
N ALA A 289 17.68 -5.80 -9.43
CA ALA A 289 18.26 -4.50 -9.13
C ALA A 289 17.59 -3.38 -9.94
N ILE A 290 17.72 -2.14 -9.47
CA ILE A 290 17.15 -0.95 -10.12
C ILE A 290 18.27 0.00 -10.49
N TYR A 291 18.38 0.35 -11.77
CA TYR A 291 19.22 1.45 -12.21
C TYR A 291 18.45 2.77 -12.03
N ARG A 292 18.65 3.40 -10.86
CA ARG A 292 17.81 4.51 -10.38
C ARG A 292 17.98 5.77 -11.22
N ALA A 293 19.19 6.08 -11.68
CA ALA A 293 19.45 7.26 -12.52
C ALA A 293 18.60 7.26 -13.82
N GLY A 294 18.18 6.08 -14.26
CA GLY A 294 17.29 5.91 -15.40
C GLY A 294 17.92 6.30 -16.73
N PHE A 295 17.10 6.35 -17.77
CA PHE A 295 17.58 6.68 -19.12
C PHE A 295 18.20 8.08 -19.22
N ASN A 296 17.69 9.05 -18.45
CA ASN A 296 18.30 10.38 -18.38
C ASN A 296 19.74 10.32 -17.84
N GLY A 297 19.97 9.54 -16.77
CA GLY A 297 21.31 9.31 -16.23
C GLY A 297 22.21 8.60 -17.23
N TRP A 298 21.65 7.64 -17.98
CA TRP A 298 22.38 6.98 -19.06
C TRP A 298 22.82 7.97 -20.13
N GLN A 299 21.96 8.87 -20.57
CA GLN A 299 22.31 9.86 -21.60
C GLN A 299 23.29 10.93 -21.11
N ALA A 300 23.20 11.30 -19.83
CA ALA A 300 24.07 12.31 -19.22
C ALA A 300 25.45 11.78 -18.81
N ARG A 301 25.69 10.47 -18.95
CA ARG A 301 26.96 9.86 -18.53
C ARG A 301 28.13 10.36 -19.38
N PRO A 302 29.32 10.54 -18.79
CA PRO A 302 30.52 10.80 -19.58
C PRO A 302 30.81 9.61 -20.51
N PRO A 303 31.38 9.83 -21.72
CA PRO A 303 31.76 8.73 -22.60
C PRO A 303 32.69 7.76 -21.88
N SER A 304 32.40 6.46 -21.97
CA SER A 304 33.27 5.44 -21.37
C SER A 304 34.70 5.60 -21.89
N THR A 305 35.71 5.45 -21.03
CA THR A 305 37.13 5.49 -21.41
C THR A 305 37.51 4.42 -22.44
N ALA A 306 36.68 3.40 -22.65
CA ALA A 306 36.84 2.40 -23.70
C ALA A 306 36.50 2.92 -25.11
N GLN A 307 35.67 3.95 -25.25
CA GLN A 307 35.34 4.57 -26.55
C GLN A 307 36.32 5.69 -26.95
N ALA A 308 37.15 6.18 -26.02
CA ALA A 308 38.19 7.16 -26.30
C ALA A 308 39.48 6.55 -26.90
N ALA A 309 39.53 5.21 -27.04
CA ALA A 309 40.72 4.47 -27.48
C ALA A 309 40.54 3.68 -28.80
N ALA A 310 39.48 3.95 -29.57
CA ALA A 310 39.37 3.45 -30.93
C ALA A 310 39.97 4.49 -31.90
N PRO A 311 41.03 4.15 -32.67
CA PRO A 311 41.66 5.05 -33.64
C PRO A 311 40.75 5.36 -34.84
#